data_AF-A0A0A1GXA1-F1
#
_entry.id   AF-A0A0A1GXA1-F1
#
_cell.length_a   1.000
_cell.length_b   1.000
_cell.length_c   1.000
_cell.angle_alpha   90.00
_cell.angle_beta   90.00
_cell.angle_gamma   90.00
#
_symmetry.space_group_name_H-M   'P 1'
#
loop_
_entity.id
_entity.type
_entity.pdbx_description
1 polymer ?
#
loop_
_entity_poly.entity_id
_entity_poly.type
_entity_poly.pdbx_seq_one_letter_code
_entity_poly.pdbx_strand_id
1 'polypeptide(L)'
;MTLSNVEKYFREKSDPENYILQEKISRYLNLRKIYNKLDNTIKADGVVIVVENGSQKYVKLNPAIAEKQKLNVQLLDLERTIYSSINIVSKSHPKSPPNESKGGLV
;
A
#
# COMPACT_ATOMS: atom_id res chain seq x y z
N MET A 1 -2.72 -13.44 12.42
CA MET A 1 -2.50 -12.00 12.15
C MET A 1 -3.73 -11.45 11.47
N THR A 2 -4.33 -10.38 12.01
CA THR A 2 -5.50 -9.75 11.41
C THR A 2 -5.08 -8.90 10.19
N LEU A 3 -5.83 -9.02 9.10
CA LEU A 3 -5.63 -8.20 7.89
C LEU A 3 -5.89 -6.73 8.22
N SER A 4 -5.01 -5.83 7.74
CA SER A 4 -5.25 -4.39 7.87
C SER A 4 -6.47 -3.96 7.06
N ASN A 5 -7.18 -2.91 7.48
CA ASN A 5 -8.35 -2.41 6.75
C ASN A 5 -8.01 -2.05 5.29
N VAL A 6 -6.80 -1.56 5.05
CA VAL A 6 -6.28 -1.27 3.69
C VAL A 6 -6.11 -2.55 2.87
N GLU A 7 -5.58 -3.61 3.47
CA GLU A 7 -5.42 -4.90 2.80
C GLU A 7 -6.78 -5.53 2.46
N LYS A 8 -7.74 -5.47 3.39
CA LYS A 8 -9.11 -5.94 3.14
C LYS A 8 -9.74 -5.20 1.97
N TYR A 9 -9.67 -3.87 2.00
CA TYR A 9 -10.19 -3.03 0.91
C TYR A 9 -9.62 -3.41 -0.45
N PHE A 10 -8.29 -3.53 -0.58
CA PHE A 10 -7.69 -3.88 -1.86
C PHE A 10 -8.07 -5.29 -2.31
N ARG A 11 -8.16 -6.28 -1.42
CA ARG A 11 -8.60 -7.64 -1.77
C ARG A 11 -10.06 -7.67 -2.21
N GLU A 12 -10.94 -6.92 -1.56
CA GLU A 12 -12.37 -6.86 -1.89
C GLU A 12 -12.65 -6.14 -3.21
N LYS A 13 -11.79 -5.20 -3.60
CA LYS A 13 -11.98 -4.35 -4.79
C LYS A 13 -11.14 -4.76 -5.99
N SER A 14 -10.23 -5.71 -5.85
CA SER A 14 -9.39 -6.19 -6.94
C SER A 14 -9.81 -7.57 -7.43
N ASP A 15 -9.56 -7.83 -8.71
CA ASP A 15 -9.69 -9.15 -9.29
C ASP A 15 -8.57 -10.07 -8.76
N PRO A 16 -8.88 -11.20 -8.10
CA PRO A 16 -7.87 -12.13 -7.58
C PRO A 16 -7.04 -12.79 -8.67
N GLU A 17 -7.56 -12.94 -9.89
CA GLU A 17 -6.85 -13.56 -11.01
C GLU A 17 -5.97 -12.55 -11.79
N ASN A 18 -6.05 -11.26 -11.45
CA ASN A 18 -5.13 -10.27 -11.96
C ASN A 18 -3.82 -10.30 -11.15
N TYR A 19 -2.95 -11.26 -11.46
CA TYR A 19 -1.70 -11.48 -10.72
C TYR A 19 -0.79 -10.25 -10.68
N ILE A 20 -0.78 -9.42 -11.72
CA ILE A 20 0.00 -8.18 -11.75
C ILE A 20 -0.56 -7.16 -10.75
N LEU A 21 -1.88 -7.04 -10.64
CA LEU A 21 -2.53 -6.19 -9.64
C LEU A 21 -2.29 -6.72 -8.22
N GLN A 22 -2.41 -8.04 -8.02
CA GLN A 22 -2.13 -8.67 -6.73
C GLN A 22 -0.68 -8.48 -6.29
N GLU A 23 0.28 -8.58 -7.22
CA GLU A 23 1.68 -8.29 -6.93
C GLU A 23 1.89 -6.84 -6.48
N LYS A 24 1.26 -5.87 -7.18
CA LYS A 24 1.33 -4.45 -6.81
C LYS A 24 0.75 -4.19 -5.42
N ILE A 25 -0.39 -4.80 -5.10
CA ILE A 25 -1.01 -4.72 -3.77
C ILE A 25 -0.06 -5.29 -2.70
N SER A 26 0.53 -6.46 -2.96
CA SER A 26 1.50 -7.09 -2.04
C SER A 26 2.71 -6.19 -1.79
N ARG A 27 3.29 -5.62 -2.84
CA ARG A 27 4.41 -4.66 -2.75
C ARG A 27 4.03 -3.43 -1.93
N TYR A 28 2.86 -2.84 -2.18
CA TYR A 28 2.34 -1.70 -1.41
C TYR A 28 2.25 -2.02 0.08
N LEU A 29 1.67 -3.17 0.44
CA LEU A 29 1.51 -3.59 1.83
C LEU A 29 2.87 -3.83 2.52
N ASN A 30 3.85 -4.36 1.79
CA ASN A 30 5.21 -4.55 2.31
C ASN A 30 5.93 -3.21 2.53
N LEU A 31 5.85 -2.28 1.58
CA LEU A 31 6.42 -0.93 1.74
C LEU A 31 5.78 -0.19 2.92
N ARG A 32 4.47 -0.34 3.13
CA ARG A 32 3.77 0.25 4.27
C ARG A 32 4.27 -0.29 5.61
N LYS A 33 4.62 -1.58 5.69
CA LYS A 33 5.24 -2.16 6.90
C LYS A 33 6.60 -1.52 7.18
N ILE A 34 7.42 -1.33 6.16
CA ILE A 34 8.74 -0.68 6.28
C ILE A 34 8.57 0.78 6.69
N TYR A 35 7.64 1.50 6.04
CA TYR A 35 7.32 2.89 6.35
C TYR A 35 6.95 3.10 7.83
N ASN A 36 6.17 2.18 8.41
CA ASN A 36 5.79 2.21 9.83
C ASN A 36 6.98 1.86 10.74
N LYS A 37 7.88 0.97 10.31
CA LYS A 37 9.11 0.69 11.07
C LYS A 37 10.01 1.92 11.17
N LEU A 38 10.12 2.69 10.09
CA LEU A 38 10.87 3.95 10.11
C LEU A 38 10.27 4.99 11.06
N ASP A 39 8.94 5.04 11.24
CA ASP A 39 8.34 5.87 12.30
C ASP A 39 8.81 5.47 13.69
N ASN A 40 8.87 4.17 13.96
CA ASN A 40 9.31 3.66 15.25
C ASN A 40 10.79 4.00 15.48
N THR A 41 11.64 3.86 14.44
CA THR A 41 13.06 4.27 14.50
C THR A 41 13.19 5.77 14.77
N ILE A 42 12.46 6.63 14.06
CA ILE A 42 12.53 8.09 14.27
C ILE A 42 12.03 8.47 15.66
N LYS A 43 10.99 7.81 16.18
CA LYS A 43 10.49 8.02 17.54
C LYS A 43 11.49 7.59 18.61
N ALA A 44 12.22 6.50 18.38
CA ALA A 44 13.21 5.98 19.32
C ALA A 44 14.49 6.82 19.34
N ASP A 45 15.03 7.14 18.16
CA ASP A 45 16.34 7.79 18.01
C ASP A 45 16.24 9.33 18.00
N GLY A 46 15.04 9.85 17.77
CA GLY A 46 14.79 11.28 17.57
C GLY A 46 14.93 11.71 16.11
N VAL A 47 14.47 12.94 15.84
CA VAL A 47 14.54 13.58 14.51
C VAL A 47 15.97 13.95 14.10
N VAL A 48 16.85 14.07 15.08
CA VAL A 48 18.25 14.44 14.95
C VAL A 48 19.05 13.44 15.78
N ILE A 49 20.17 12.97 15.23
CA ILE A 49 21.06 12.00 15.86
C ILE A 49 22.46 12.60 16.03
N VAL A 50 23.17 12.12 17.04
CA VAL A 50 24.60 12.41 17.22
C VAL A 50 25.39 11.26 16.61
N VAL A 51 26.33 11.59 15.72
CA VAL A 51 27.28 10.63 15.17
C VAL A 51 28.62 10.82 15.85
N GLU A 52 29.19 9.73 16.32
CA GLU A 52 30.53 9.70 16.91
C GLU A 52 31.48 9.00 15.93
N ASN A 53 32.57 9.67 15.55
CA ASN A 53 33.62 9.13 14.69
C ASN A 53 34.99 9.39 15.33
N GLY A 54 35.53 8.38 16.00
CA GLY A 54 36.72 8.52 16.84
C GLY A 54 36.48 9.58 17.93
N SER A 55 37.26 10.66 17.91
CA SER A 55 37.14 11.78 18.86
C SER A 55 36.14 12.85 18.41
N GLN A 56 35.64 12.82 17.18
CA GLN A 56 34.73 13.83 16.65
C GLN A 56 33.27 13.45 16.91
N LYS A 57 32.47 14.41 17.34
CA LYS A 57 31.01 14.28 17.46
C LYS A 57 30.31 15.35 16.65
N TYR A 58 29.35 14.97 15.83
CA TYR A 58 28.55 15.93 15.08
C TYR A 58 27.08 15.52 15.04
N VAL A 59 26.24 16.53 14.93
CA VAL A 59 24.77 16.41 14.95
C VAL A 59 24.27 16.41 13.51
N LYS A 60 23.41 15.46 13.15
CA LYS A 60 22.79 15.40 11.82
C LYS A 60 21.33 14.92 11.89
N LEU A 61 20.57 15.19 10.83
CA LEU A 61 19.22 14.64 10.67
C LEU A 61 19.26 13.11 10.67
N ASN A 62 18.23 12.50 11.27
CA ASN A 62 18.07 11.05 11.26
C ASN A 62 17.90 10.55 9.80
N PRO A 63 18.78 9.67 9.28
CA PRO A 63 18.68 9.15 7.92
C PRO A 63 17.35 8.47 7.60
N ALA A 64 16.67 7.91 8.61
CA ALA A 64 15.35 7.31 8.46
C ALA A 64 14.29 8.29 7.92
N ILE A 65 14.45 9.60 8.16
CA ILE A 65 13.54 10.63 7.65
C ILE A 65 13.58 10.68 6.12
N ALA A 66 14.79 10.72 5.53
CA ALA A 66 14.95 10.78 4.09
C ALA A 66 14.44 9.51 3.40
N GLU A 67 14.71 8.33 3.98
CA GLU A 67 14.17 7.07 3.47
C GLU A 67 12.65 6.99 3.60
N LYS A 68 12.08 7.51 4.69
CA LYS A 68 10.63 7.57 4.87
C LYS A 68 9.96 8.45 3.79
N GLN A 69 10.57 9.58 3.44
CA GLN A 69 10.08 10.44 2.36
C GLN A 69 10.10 9.72 1.01
N LYS A 70 11.16 8.99 0.69
CA LYS A 70 11.24 8.18 -0.55
C LYS A 70 10.16 7.10 -0.59
N LEU A 71 9.96 6.38 0.52
CA LEU A 71 8.91 5.37 0.61
C LEU A 71 7.51 5.97 0.47
N ASN A 72 7.28 7.19 0.98
CA ASN A 72 6.00 7.87 0.83
C ASN A 72 5.65 8.10 -0.65
N VAL A 73 6.61 8.58 -1.44
CA VAL A 73 6.43 8.79 -2.89
C VAL A 73 6.09 7.47 -3.58
N GLN A 74 6.85 6.41 -3.31
CA GLN A 74 6.61 5.08 -3.89
C GLN A 74 5.23 4.51 -3.51
N LEU A 75 4.80 4.72 -2.26
CA LEU A 75 3.47 4.29 -1.79
C LEU A 75 2.36 5.02 -2.54
N LEU A 76 2.45 6.34 -2.70
CA LEU A 76 1.47 7.14 -3.44
C LEU A 76 1.38 6.74 -4.92
N ASP A 77 2.52 6.43 -5.55
CA ASP A 77 2.55 5.99 -6.95
C ASP A 77 1.93 4.60 -7.14
N LEU A 78 2.23 3.66 -6.24
CA LEU A 78 1.59 2.36 -6.23
C LEU A 78 0.09 2.46 -5.96
N GLU A 79 -0.31 3.29 -5.00
CA GLU A 79 -1.71 3.55 -4.67
C GLU A 79 -2.48 4.07 -5.89
N ARG A 80 -1.95 5.09 -6.57
CA ARG A 80 -2.53 5.62 -7.82
C ARG A 80 -2.66 4.53 -8.88
N THR A 81 -1.64 3.70 -9.04
CA THR A 81 -1.63 2.60 -10.01
C THR A 81 -2.67 1.54 -9.68
N ILE A 82 -2.81 1.15 -8.41
CA ILE A 82 -3.78 0.16 -7.94
C ILE A 82 -5.21 0.68 -8.17
N TYR A 83 -5.52 1.91 -7.76
CA TYR A 83 -6.84 2.50 -7.97
C TYR A 83 -7.20 2.61 -9.45
N SER A 84 -6.23 2.99 -10.30
CA SER A 84 -6.45 3.06 -11.75
C SER A 84 -6.82 1.69 -12.32
N SER A 85 -6.13 0.62 -11.90
CA SER A 85 -6.43 -0.75 -12.33
C SER A 85 -7.81 -1.22 -11.85
N ILE A 86 -8.17 -0.95 -10.60
CA ILE A 86 -9.49 -1.32 -10.03
C ILE A 86 -10.62 -0.62 -10.81
N ASN A 87 -10.46 0.68 -11.09
CA ASN A 87 -11.47 1.46 -11.81
C ASN A 87 -11.67 0.97 -13.25
N ILE A 88 -10.63 0.47 -13.91
CA ILE A 88 -10.74 -0.14 -15.24
C ILE A 88 -11.59 -1.41 -15.17
N VAL A 89 -11.35 -2.29 -14.20
CA VAL A 89 -12.12 -3.53 -14.01
C VAL A 89 -13.61 -3.24 -13.73
N SER A 90 -13.90 -2.20 -12.93
CA SER A 90 -15.29 -1.81 -12.64
C SER A 90 -16.09 -1.34 -13.87
N LYS A 91 -15.41 -0.83 -14.90
CA LYS A 91 -16.03 -0.34 -16.14
C LYS A 91 -16.19 -1.44 -17.19
N SER A 92 -15.37 -2.48 -17.16
CA SER A 92 -15.39 -3.56 -18.15
C SER A 92 -16.34 -4.72 -17.83
N HIS A 93 -16.90 -4.77 -16.61
CA HIS A 93 -18.00 -5.67 -16.26
C HIS A 93 -19.33 -4.91 -16.19
N PRO A 94 -20.19 -4.94 -17.24
CA PRO A 94 -21.60 -4.64 -17.07
C PRO A 94 -22.18 -5.65 -16.06
N LYS A 95 -22.99 -5.19 -15.11
CA LYS A 95 -23.77 -6.08 -14.24
C LYS A 95 -24.52 -7.07 -15.13
N SER A 96 -24.30 -8.37 -14.96
CA SER A 96 -25.13 -9.40 -15.59
C SER A 96 -26.60 -9.06 -15.32
N PRO A 97 -27.50 -9.11 -16.32
CA PRO A 97 -28.89 -8.78 -16.10
C PRO A 97 -29.50 -9.70 -15.04
N PRO A 98 -30.50 -9.23 -14.27
CA PRO A 98 -31.23 -10.09 -13.35
C PRO A 98 -31.77 -11.27 -14.15
N ASN A 99 -31.54 -12.49 -13.66
CA ASN A 99 -32.10 -13.69 -14.25
C ASN A 99 -33.63 -13.60 -14.18
N GLU A 100 -34.27 -13.14 -15.26
CA GLU A 100 -35.71 -13.25 -15.44
C GLU A 100 -36.02 -14.75 -15.55
N SER A 101 -36.35 -15.34 -14.40
CA SER A 101 -37.13 -16.56 -14.33
C SER A 101 -38.47 -16.29 -15.02
N LYS A 102 -38.51 -16.48 -16.34
CA LYS A 102 -39.76 -16.55 -17.09
C LYS A 102 -40.49 -17.80 -16.62
N GLY A 103 -41.62 -17.58 -15.96
CA GLY A 103 -42.65 -18.59 -15.84
C GLY A 103 -43.09 -19.06 -17.22
N GLY A 104 -43.02 -20.37 -17.46
CA GLY A 104 -44.02 -21.10 -18.24
C GLY A 104 -44.81 -21.91 -17.21
N LEU A 105 -46.05 -21.56 -16.86
CA LEU A 105 -47.31 -21.69 -17.61
C LEU A 105 -47.56 -23.11 -18.16
N VAL A 106 -48.56 -23.74 -17.51
CA VAL A 106 -49.46 -24.84 -17.87
C VAL A 106 -48.91 -26.23 -18.14
#